data_AF-A0A9C8WSI1-F1
#
_entry.id   AF-A0A9C8WSI1-F1
#
_cell.length_a   1.000
_cell.length_b   1.000
_cell.length_c   1.000
_cell.angle_alpha   90.00
_cell.angle_beta   90.00
_cell.angle_gamma   90.00
#
_symmetry.space_group_name_H-M   'P 1'
#
loop_
_entity.id
_entity.type
_entity.pdbx_description
1 polymer ?
#
loop_
_entity_poly.entity_id
_entity_poly.type
_entity_poly.pdbx_seq_one_letter_code
_entity_poly.pdbx_strand_id
1 'polypeptide(L)'
;MERAADADAMLPRRSESIGPVYMAGYAVECMLKSYLRRTNSPFSTRGKDGHNLQGLWRSAGFRSADLKDKSGEKAFFINNWDTALRYQNTNQELTHPADELVKAAKQLTGWISSQIRRQRRPR
;
A
#
# COMPACT_ATOMS: atom_id res chain seq x y z
N MET A 1 -3.79 12.19 -0.53
CA MET A 1 -4.20 11.31 -1.64
C MET A 1 -5.63 10.90 -1.35
N GLU A 2 -6.54 11.07 -2.30
CA GLU A 2 -7.98 10.84 -2.15
C GLU A 2 -8.31 9.43 -1.63
N ARG A 3 -7.67 8.40 -2.19
CA ARG A 3 -7.85 6.98 -1.80
C ARG A 3 -7.57 6.65 -0.33
N ALA A 4 -6.60 7.34 0.28
CA ALA A 4 -6.30 7.15 1.71
C ALA A 4 -7.37 7.80 2.60
N ALA A 5 -7.93 8.93 2.14
CA ALA A 5 -9.04 9.60 2.83
C ALA A 5 -10.35 8.81 2.68
N ASP A 6 -10.56 8.16 1.53
CA ASP A 6 -11.71 7.26 1.32
C ASP A 6 -11.67 6.07 2.30
N ALA A 7 -10.50 5.44 2.48
CA ALA A 7 -10.32 4.35 3.43
C ALA A 7 -10.69 4.76 4.87
N ASP A 8 -10.29 5.97 5.27
CA ASP A 8 -10.63 6.55 6.58
C ASP A 8 -12.11 6.84 6.75
N ALA A 9 -12.75 7.39 5.73
CA ALA A 9 -14.17 7.72 5.78
C ALA A 9 -15.05 6.46 5.83
N MET A 10 -14.57 5.34 5.29
CA MET A 10 -15.29 4.06 5.28
C MET A 10 -15.20 3.31 6.61
N LEU A 11 -14.07 3.38 7.32
CA LEU A 11 -13.83 2.61 8.56
C LEU A 11 -14.94 2.74 9.62
N PRO A 12 -15.42 3.95 10.00
CA PRO A 12 -16.45 4.10 11.03
C PRO A 12 -17.82 3.53 10.65
N ARG A 13 -18.08 3.34 9.34
CA ARG A 13 -19.38 2.90 8.82
C ARG A 13 -19.35 1.45 8.32
N ARG A 14 -18.16 0.89 8.12
CA ARG A 14 -17.93 -0.42 7.48
C ARG A 14 -16.71 -1.13 8.08
N SER A 15 -16.63 -1.16 9.41
CA SER A 15 -15.52 -1.77 10.15
C SER A 15 -15.37 -3.27 9.90
N GLU A 16 -16.43 -3.97 9.49
CA GLU A 16 -16.41 -5.40 9.15
C GLU A 16 -16.20 -5.66 7.64
N SER A 17 -16.16 -4.61 6.82
CA SER A 17 -15.96 -4.74 5.38
C SER A 17 -14.47 -4.80 5.04
N ILE A 18 -14.14 -5.52 3.98
CA ILE A 18 -12.79 -5.47 3.37
C ILE A 18 -12.51 -4.13 2.68
N GLY A 19 -13.57 -3.37 2.35
CA GLY A 19 -13.51 -2.15 1.54
C GLY A 19 -12.45 -1.14 1.97
N PRO A 20 -12.34 -0.77 3.27
CA PRO A 20 -11.31 0.14 3.75
C PRO A 20 -9.88 -0.36 3.50
N VAL A 21 -9.61 -1.65 3.73
CA VAL A 21 -8.28 -2.27 3.51
C VAL A 21 -7.96 -2.34 2.02
N TYR A 22 -8.95 -2.68 1.21
CA TYR A 22 -8.83 -2.64 -0.25
C TYR A 22 -8.45 -1.24 -0.74
N MET A 23 -9.16 -0.19 -0.31
CA MET A 23 -8.86 1.19 -0.69
C MET A 23 -7.49 1.66 -0.17
N ALA A 24 -7.12 1.25 1.04
CA ALA A 24 -5.83 1.56 1.64
C ALA A 24 -4.66 0.98 0.82
N GLY A 25 -4.76 -0.24 0.30
CA GLY A 25 -3.72 -0.81 -0.53
C GLY A 25 -3.57 -0.13 -1.89
N TYR A 26 -4.66 0.37 -2.50
CA TYR A 26 -4.55 1.25 -3.67
C TYR A 26 -3.78 2.54 -3.37
N ALA A 27 -3.92 3.10 -2.17
CA ALA A 27 -3.15 4.28 -1.81
C ALA A 27 -1.64 3.97 -1.76
N VAL A 28 -1.26 2.80 -1.24
CA VAL A 28 0.13 2.32 -1.25
C VAL A 28 0.62 2.11 -2.69
N GLU A 29 -0.19 1.48 -3.54
CA GLU A 29 0.11 1.25 -4.96
C GLU A 29 0.40 2.57 -5.69
N CYS A 30 -0.51 3.54 -5.57
CA CYS A 30 -0.37 4.84 -6.21
C CYS A 30 0.90 5.57 -5.73
N MET A 31 1.25 5.45 -4.45
CA MET A 31 2.48 6.05 -3.90
C MET A 31 3.74 5.38 -4.45
N LEU A 32 3.77 4.04 -4.53
CA LEU A 32 4.89 3.31 -5.12
C LEU A 32 5.07 3.66 -6.60
N LYS A 33 3.99 3.68 -7.38
CA LYS A 33 4.03 4.10 -8.79
C LYS A 33 4.51 5.54 -8.95
N SER A 34 4.11 6.42 -8.05
CA SER A 34 4.57 7.81 -8.04
C SER A 34 6.07 7.91 -7.75
N TYR A 35 6.58 7.10 -6.81
CA TYR A 35 8.01 7.00 -6.54
C TYR A 35 8.77 6.50 -7.77
N LEU A 36 8.35 5.37 -8.34
CA LEU A 36 8.98 4.73 -9.50
C LEU A 36 9.05 5.66 -10.72
N ARG A 37 7.94 6.35 -11.04
CA ARG A 37 7.92 7.36 -12.12
C ARG A 37 8.92 8.48 -11.86
N ARG A 38 9.06 8.91 -10.60
CA ARG A 38 9.96 10.00 -10.23
C ARG A 38 11.43 9.60 -10.29
N THR A 39 11.76 8.36 -9.93
CA THR A 39 13.13 7.82 -10.00
C THR A 39 13.47 7.24 -11.37
N ASN A 40 12.58 7.37 -12.36
CA ASN A 40 12.68 6.78 -13.68
C ASN A 40 12.97 5.27 -13.64
N SER A 41 12.44 4.59 -12.63
CA SER A 41 12.62 3.15 -12.43
C SER A 41 11.54 2.40 -13.23
N PRO A 42 11.91 1.40 -14.03
CA PRO A 42 10.94 0.65 -14.82
C PRO A 42 10.04 -0.20 -13.91
N PHE A 43 8.74 -0.23 -14.25
CA PHE A 43 7.76 -1.07 -13.57
C PHE A 43 6.64 -1.46 -14.53
N SER A 44 5.98 -2.60 -14.26
CA SER A 44 4.82 -2.99 -15.04
C SER A 44 3.64 -2.06 -14.77
N THR A 45 2.98 -1.59 -15.83
CA THR A 45 1.80 -0.72 -15.74
C THR A 45 0.51 -1.44 -16.10
N ARG A 46 0.58 -2.71 -16.53
CA ARG A 46 -0.54 -3.45 -17.11
C ARG A 46 -0.75 -4.78 -16.40
N GLY A 47 -2.01 -5.25 -16.43
CA GLY A 47 -2.39 -6.56 -15.90
C GLY A 47 -2.16 -6.71 -14.39
N LYS A 48 -2.11 -7.96 -13.94
CA LYS A 48 -1.89 -8.32 -12.53
C LYS A 48 -0.60 -7.73 -11.96
N ASP A 49 0.46 -7.68 -12.77
CA ASP A 49 1.77 -7.16 -12.35
C ASP A 49 1.75 -5.65 -12.08
N GLY A 50 0.84 -4.91 -12.72
CA GLY A 50 0.63 -3.50 -12.42
C GLY A 50 0.03 -3.24 -11.04
N HIS A 51 -0.55 -4.26 -10.40
CA HIS A 51 -1.14 -4.20 -9.05
C HIS A 51 -0.33 -5.01 -8.04
N ASN A 52 0.79 -5.61 -8.45
CA ASN A 52 1.66 -6.39 -7.59
C ASN A 52 2.51 -5.46 -6.72
N LEU A 53 2.04 -5.18 -5.50
CA LEU A 53 2.74 -4.33 -4.54
C LEU A 53 4.14 -4.85 -4.20
N GLN A 54 4.35 -6.16 -4.13
CA GLN A 54 5.68 -6.75 -3.94
C GLN A 54 6.63 -6.41 -5.09
N GLY A 55 6.15 -6.54 -6.32
CA GLY A 55 6.89 -6.19 -7.53
C GLY A 55 7.26 -4.71 -7.54
N LEU A 56 6.28 -3.83 -7.28
CA LEU A 56 6.49 -2.39 -7.22
C LEU A 56 7.49 -1.98 -6.11
N TRP A 57 7.41 -2.61 -4.94
CA TRP A 57 8.35 -2.39 -3.83
C TRP A 57 9.79 -2.75 -4.22
N ARG A 58 9.99 -3.91 -4.86
CA ARG A 58 11.29 -4.35 -5.34
C ARG A 58 11.83 -3.47 -6.47
N SER A 59 10.98 -3.10 -7.43
CA SER A 59 11.35 -2.17 -8.51
C SER A 59 11.78 -0.80 -7.99
N ALA A 60 11.25 -0.37 -6.83
CA ALA A 60 11.65 0.88 -6.18
C ALA A 60 13.02 0.78 -5.48
N GLY A 61 13.62 -0.41 -5.45
CA GLY A 61 14.89 -0.70 -4.77
C GLY A 61 14.74 -0.84 -3.25
N PHE A 62 13.52 -0.89 -2.73
CA PHE A 62 13.26 -1.03 -1.30
C PHE A 62 13.44 -2.49 -0.85
N ARG A 63 13.95 -2.66 0.37
CA ARG A 63 14.19 -3.96 1.01
C ARG A 63 13.06 -4.30 1.96
N SER A 64 12.88 -5.57 2.28
CA SER A 64 11.94 -6.00 3.33
C SER A 64 12.30 -5.39 4.70
N ALA A 65 13.58 -5.16 4.96
CA ALA A 65 14.04 -4.49 6.19
C ALA A 65 13.54 -3.04 6.30
N ASP A 66 13.23 -2.37 5.19
CA ASP A 66 12.74 -0.98 5.20
C ASP A 66 11.32 -0.85 5.75
N LEU A 67 10.55 -1.95 5.73
CA LEU A 67 9.22 -2.01 6.36
C LEU A 67 9.31 -1.86 7.89
N LYS A 68 10.46 -2.23 8.47
CA LYS A 68 10.69 -2.34 9.94
C LYS A 68 9.64 -3.20 10.66
N ASP A 69 8.99 -4.06 9.87
CA ASP A 69 7.87 -4.89 10.26
C ASP A 69 7.82 -6.04 9.26
N LYS A 70 8.44 -7.17 9.63
CA LYS A 70 8.71 -8.27 8.68
C LYS A 70 7.49 -9.17 8.45
N SER A 71 6.54 -9.19 9.39
CA SER A 71 5.38 -10.08 9.38
C SER A 71 4.10 -9.44 9.92
N GLY A 72 4.10 -8.13 10.19
CA GLY A 72 2.93 -7.40 10.66
C GLY A 72 2.20 -6.70 9.52
N GLU A 73 1.47 -5.65 9.90
CA GLU A 73 0.46 -4.99 9.08
C GLU A 73 1.04 -4.34 7.82
N LYS A 74 2.31 -3.90 7.85
CA LYS A 74 2.96 -3.34 6.65
C LYS A 74 3.37 -4.43 5.68
N ALA A 75 3.85 -5.55 6.21
CA ALA A 75 4.21 -6.72 5.40
C ALA A 75 2.98 -7.30 4.72
N PHE A 76 1.81 -7.25 5.35
CA PHE A 76 0.53 -7.64 4.75
C PHE A 76 0.30 -6.92 3.40
N PHE A 77 0.46 -5.60 3.33
CA PHE A 77 0.25 -4.88 2.06
C PHE A 77 1.24 -5.30 0.98
N ILE A 78 2.49 -5.59 1.35
CA ILE A 78 3.49 -5.95 0.35
C ILE A 78 3.33 -7.40 -0.12
N ASN A 79 2.92 -8.31 0.76
CA ASN A 79 2.95 -9.75 0.47
C ASN A 79 1.58 -10.38 0.22
N ASN A 80 0.51 -9.83 0.78
CA ASN A 80 -0.81 -10.47 0.84
C ASN A 80 -1.91 -9.62 0.19
N TRP A 81 -1.73 -8.30 0.08
CA TRP A 81 -2.71 -7.46 -0.59
C TRP A 81 -2.66 -7.65 -2.10
N ASP A 82 -3.82 -7.90 -2.69
CA ASP A 82 -4.02 -7.88 -4.14
C ASP A 82 -5.45 -7.41 -4.50
N THR A 83 -5.73 -7.35 -5.80
CA THR A 83 -7.05 -6.93 -6.29
C THR A 83 -8.17 -7.94 -6.03
N ALA A 84 -7.86 -9.19 -5.68
CA ALA A 84 -8.86 -10.22 -5.39
C ALA A 84 -9.60 -9.96 -4.08
N LEU A 85 -8.99 -9.20 -3.16
CA LEU A 85 -9.65 -8.71 -1.94
C LEU A 85 -10.99 -8.00 -2.22
N ARG A 86 -11.20 -7.43 -3.41
CA ARG A 86 -12.48 -6.79 -3.79
C ARG A 86 -13.69 -7.74 -3.78
N TYR A 87 -13.43 -9.04 -3.90
CA TYR A 87 -14.46 -10.07 -3.94
C TYR A 87 -14.76 -10.66 -2.55
N GLN A 88 -13.94 -10.32 -1.56
CA GLN A 88 -14.26 -10.62 -0.17
C GLN A 88 -15.33 -9.64 0.30
N ASN A 89 -16.34 -10.14 1.00
CA ASN A 89 -17.41 -9.28 1.53
C ASN A 89 -17.07 -8.77 2.93
N THR A 90 -16.29 -9.54 3.68
CA THR A 90 -15.94 -9.28 5.08
C THR A 90 -14.42 -9.28 5.27
N ASN A 91 -13.96 -8.73 6.39
CA ASN A 91 -12.56 -8.73 6.77
C ASN A 91 -12.16 -9.90 7.70
N GLN A 92 -13.04 -10.89 7.87
CA GLN A 92 -12.81 -12.03 8.78
C GLN A 92 -11.64 -12.92 8.35
N GLU A 93 -11.33 -12.95 7.06
CA GLU A 93 -10.21 -13.71 6.50
C GLU A 93 -8.87 -12.96 6.60
N LEU A 94 -8.86 -11.73 7.12
CA LEU A 94 -7.63 -10.97 7.30
C LEU A 94 -6.85 -11.49 8.49
N THR A 95 -5.52 -11.54 8.34
CA THR A 95 -4.60 -11.89 9.43
C THR A 95 -4.45 -10.78 10.47
N HIS A 96 -4.89 -9.56 10.17
CA HIS A 96 -4.81 -8.38 11.05
C HIS A 96 -6.12 -7.59 11.05
N PRO A 97 -6.44 -6.86 12.13
CA PRO A 97 -7.57 -5.94 12.18
C PRO A 97 -7.54 -4.88 11.06
N ALA A 98 -8.70 -4.58 10.48
CA ALA A 98 -8.80 -3.67 9.34
C ALA A 98 -8.34 -2.22 9.66
N ASP A 99 -8.57 -1.75 10.88
CA ASP A 99 -8.14 -0.43 11.36
C ASP A 99 -6.61 -0.34 11.50
N GLU A 100 -5.97 -1.39 12.02
CA GLU A 100 -4.52 -1.49 12.09
C GLU A 100 -3.89 -1.54 10.70
N LEU A 101 -4.51 -2.27 9.76
CA LEU A 101 -4.10 -2.28 8.36
C LEU A 101 -4.22 -0.90 7.70
N VAL A 102 -5.34 -0.19 7.86
CA VAL A 102 -5.47 1.18 7.31
C VAL A 102 -4.41 2.11 7.93
N LYS A 103 -4.15 2.00 9.24
CA LYS A 103 -3.08 2.75 9.90
C LYS A 103 -1.69 2.41 9.33
N ALA A 104 -1.42 1.14 9.06
CA ALA A 104 -0.17 0.69 8.47
C ALA A 104 0.01 1.22 7.03
N ALA A 105 -1.05 1.22 6.21
CA ALA A 105 -1.03 1.82 4.88
C ALA A 105 -0.72 3.33 4.92
N LYS A 106 -1.26 4.07 5.90
CA LYS A 106 -0.90 5.49 6.11
C LYS A 106 0.57 5.66 6.44
N GLN A 107 1.11 4.83 7.33
CA GLN A 107 2.54 4.87 7.66
C GLN A 107 3.40 4.58 6.44
N LEU A 108 3.03 3.58 5.62
CA LEU A 108 3.73 3.24 4.38
C LEU A 108 3.68 4.39 3.37
N THR A 109 2.50 4.93 3.08
CA THR A 109 2.35 6.05 2.14
C THR A 109 3.11 7.29 2.60
N GLY A 110 3.09 7.61 3.90
CA GLY A 110 3.89 8.68 4.50
C GLY A 110 5.40 8.43 4.35
N TRP A 111 5.86 7.21 4.62
CA TRP A 111 7.25 6.83 4.44
C TRP A 111 7.70 6.92 2.98
N ILE A 112 6.94 6.40 2.02
CA ILE A 112 7.23 6.49 0.58
C ILE A 112 7.28 7.96 0.15
N SER A 113 6.33 8.79 0.62
CA SER A 113 6.33 10.23 0.36
C SER A 113 7.62 10.90 0.87
N SER A 114 8.12 10.49 2.03
CA SER A 114 9.39 11.00 2.56
C SER A 114 10.58 10.61 1.66
N GLN A 115 10.59 9.41 1.08
CA GLN A 115 11.63 9.01 0.12
C GLN A 115 11.56 9.84 -1.17
N ILE A 116 10.34 10.08 -1.69
CA ILE A 116 10.13 10.99 -2.83
C ILE A 116 10.70 12.38 -2.56
N ARG A 117 10.49 12.92 -1.36
CA ARG A 117 11.01 14.24 -0.96
C ARG A 117 12.53 14.24 -0.78
N ARG A 118 13.13 13.16 -0.29
CA ARG A 118 14.61 13.06 -0.16
C ARG A 118 15.29 13.10 -1.53
N GLN A 119 14.70 12.45 -2.53
CA GLN A 119 15.17 12.51 -3.92
C GLN A 119 15.05 13.91 -4.56
N ARG A 120 14.33 14.86 -3.94
CA ARG A 120 14.23 16.25 -4.43
C ARG A 120 15.38 17.15 -4.00
N ARG A 121 16.16 16.79 -2.98
CA ARG A 121 17.27 17.63 -2.55
C ARG A 121 18.39 17.51 -3.59
N PRO A 122 18.73 18.59 -4.32
CA PRO A 122 19.92 18.59 -5.15
C PRO A 122 21.13 18.39 -4.23
N ARG A 123 22.08 17.57 -4.68
CA ARG A 123 23.47 17.75 -4.28
C ARG A 123 24.05 18.90 -5.08
#